data_AF-A0A358A635-F1
#
_entry.id   AF-A0A358A635-F1
#
_cell.length_a   1.000
_cell.length_b   1.000
_cell.length_c   1.000
_cell.angle_alpha   90.00
_cell.angle_beta   90.00
_cell.angle_gamma   90.00
#
_symmetry.space_group_name_H-M   'P 1'
#
loop_
_entity.id
_entity.type
_entity.pdbx_description
1 polymer ?
#
loop_
_entity_poly.entity_id
_entity_poly.type
_entity_poly.pdbx_seq_one_letter_code
_entity_poly.pdbx_strand_id
1 'polypeptide(L)' 'MSGDIVHLTTAEIEAGLDHVRASPSDHGTLDLIVQRPEVDARVVLAEAELNVEEGLAGDNWNQRSSSRSEDGGPHP' A
#
# COMPACT_ATOMS: atom_id res chain seq x y z
N MET A 1 -13.28 13.10 16.49
CA MET A 1 -13.25 14.28 15.59
C MET A 1 -13.86 13.82 14.27
N SER A 2 -15.13 14.13 14.01
CA SER A 2 -15.70 13.90 12.67
C SER A 2 -15.33 15.13 11.86
N GLY A 3 -14.27 15.05 11.06
CA GLY A 3 -14.00 16.08 10.07
C GLY A 3 -15.01 15.94 8.94
N ASP A 4 -15.47 17.06 8.39
CA ASP A 4 -16.28 17.04 7.17
C ASP A 4 -15.48 16.32 6.07
N ILE A 5 -15.97 15.16 5.64
CA ILE A 5 -15.37 14.41 4.55
C ILE A 5 -15.75 15.14 3.25
N VAL A 6 -14.76 15.80 2.64
CA VAL A 6 -14.94 16.41 1.33
C VAL A 6 -14.89 15.30 0.28
N HIS A 7 -16.01 15.10 -0.41
CA HIS A 7 -16.08 14.22 -1.57
C HIS A 7 -15.76 15.01 -2.83
N LEU A 8 -14.55 14.83 -3.35
CA LEU A 8 -14.12 15.46 -4.59
C LEU A 8 -14.86 14.90 -5.81
N THR A 9 -15.12 15.76 -6.78
CA THR A 9 -15.55 15.36 -8.12
C THR A 9 -14.40 14.67 -8.87
N THR A 10 -14.72 13.91 -9.91
CA THR A 10 -13.71 13.30 -10.78
C THR A 10 -12.72 14.33 -11.34
N ALA A 11 -13.22 15.49 -11.78
CA ALA A 11 -12.38 16.56 -12.34
C ALA A 11 -11.39 17.12 -11.31
N GLU A 12 -11.81 17.26 -10.05
CA GLU A 12 -10.92 17.70 -8.96
C GLU A 12 -9.87 16.65 -8.61
N ILE A 13 -10.21 15.36 -8.67
CA ILE A 13 -9.24 14.25 -8.49
C ILE A 13 -8.23 14.25 -9.65
N GLU A 14 -8.71 14.38 -10.88
CA GLU A 14 -7.87 14.37 -12.09
C GLU A 14 -6.90 15.57 -12.13
N ALA A 15 -7.33 16.74 -11.64
CA ALA A 15 -6.48 17.92 -11.53
C ALA A 15 -5.23 17.70 -10.65
N GLY A 16 -5.27 16.76 -9.70
CA GLY A 16 -4.12 16.39 -8.87
C GLY A 16 -3.14 15.41 -9.52
N LEU A 17 -3.49 14.79 -10.65
CA LEU A 17 -2.69 13.71 -11.25
C LEU A 17 -1.32 14.17 -11.73
N ASP A 18 -1.20 15.40 -12.23
CA ASP A 18 0.09 15.90 -12.72
C ASP A 18 1.11 16.04 -11.60
N HIS A 19 0.67 16.39 -10.39
CA HIS A 19 1.53 16.39 -9.20
C HIS A 19 1.99 14.96 -8.84
N VAL A 20 1.06 13.99 -8.83
CA VAL A 20 1.39 12.58 -8.54
C VAL A 20 2.38 12.02 -9.57
N ARG A 21 2.19 12.31 -10.85
CA ARG A 21 3.08 11.88 -11.95
C ARG A 21 4.46 12.53 -11.89
N ALA A 22 4.58 13.69 -11.26
CA ALA A 22 5.87 14.35 -11.06
C ALA A 22 6.68 13.73 -9.90
N SER A 23 6.17 12.71 -9.22
CA SER A 23 6.90 12.01 -8.16
C SER A 23 8.22 11.43 -8.67
N PRO A 24 9.33 11.59 -7.94
CA PRO A 24 10.60 10.98 -8.32
C PRO A 24 10.48 9.46 -8.43
N SER A 25 11.13 8.88 -9.44
CA SER A 25 11.04 7.43 -9.70
C SER A 25 12.07 6.58 -8.96
N ASP A 26 13.14 7.20 -8.44
CA ASP A 26 14.33 6.47 -7.94
C ASP A 26 14.73 6.86 -6.51
N HIS A 27 14.38 8.07 -6.06
CA HIS A 27 14.77 8.57 -4.74
C HIS A 27 13.60 9.23 -4.02
N GLY A 28 13.43 8.93 -2.73
CA GLY A 28 12.36 9.50 -1.92
C GLY A 28 12.57 9.22 -0.44
N THR A 29 11.72 9.82 0.39
CA THR A 29 11.70 9.58 1.84
C THR A 29 10.72 8.46 2.16
N LEU A 30 11.14 7.51 3.00
CA LEU A 30 10.23 6.53 3.60
C LEU A 30 9.63 7.13 4.88
N ASP A 31 8.49 7.79 4.74
CA ASP A 31 7.83 8.47 5.88
C ASP A 31 7.01 7.52 6.77
N LEU A 32 6.61 6.35 6.26
CA LEU A 32 5.72 5.44 6.98
C LEU A 32 5.87 3.99 6.53
N ILE A 33 5.95 3.07 7.49
CA ILE A 33 5.87 1.62 7.26
C ILE A 33 4.63 1.10 7.96
N VAL A 34 3.76 0.40 7.23
CA VAL A 34 2.56 -0.24 7.79
C VAL A 34 2.50 -1.69 7.38
N GLN A 35 2.43 -2.57 8.37
CA GLN A 35 2.23 -4.00 8.22
C GLN A 35 0.75 -4.37 8.46
N ARG A 36 0.23 -5.32 7.67
CA ARG A 36 -1.13 -5.88 7.77
C ARG A 36 -1.06 -7.34 8.21
N PRO A 37 -0.94 -7.63 9.51
CA PRO A 37 -0.86 -9.02 9.96
C PRO A 37 -2.16 -9.79 9.70
N GLU A 38 -3.31 -9.12 9.69
CA GLU A 38 -4.64 -9.72 9.51
C GLU A 38 -5.56 -8.80 8.69
N VAL A 39 -6.73 -9.32 8.29
CA VAL A 39 -7.78 -8.49 7.71
C VAL A 39 -8.15 -7.39 8.71
N ASP A 40 -8.24 -6.15 8.23
CA ASP A 40 -8.53 -4.96 9.04
C ASP A 40 -7.56 -4.60 10.17
N ALA A 41 -6.47 -5.36 10.34
CA ALA A 41 -5.41 -5.02 11.29
C ALA A 41 -4.30 -4.19 10.62
N ARG A 42 -3.75 -3.20 11.34
CA ARG A 42 -2.63 -2.37 10.90
C ARG A 42 -1.64 -2.17 12.05
N VAL A 43 -0.36 -2.34 11.76
CA VAL A 43 0.74 -2.03 12.68
C VAL A 43 1.66 -1.02 12.00
N VAL A 44 1.87 0.12 12.64
CA VAL A 44 2.86 1.12 12.18
C VAL A 44 4.21 0.75 12.76
N LEU A 45 5.23 0.66 11.92
CA LEU A 45 6.57 0.24 12.29
C LEU A 45 7.58 1.37 12.06
N ALA A 46 8.60 1.43 12.91
CA ALA A 46 9.76 2.30 12.69
C ALA A 46 10.79 1.65 11.73
N GLU A 47 10.86 0.32 11.72
CA GLU A 47 11.75 -0.49 10.89
C GLU A 47 11.05 -1.80 10.52
N ALA A 48 11.42 -2.41 9.39
CA ALA A 48 10.91 -3.72 9.00
C ALA A 48 11.86 -4.45 8.06
N GLU A 49 11.71 -5.77 7.99
CA GLU A 49 12.49 -6.66 7.15
C GLU A 49 11.73 -7.03 5.87
N LEU A 50 12.43 -7.03 4.74
CA LEU A 50 11.96 -7.55 3.47
C LEU A 50 12.58 -8.93 3.21
N ASN A 51 11.73 -9.87 2.85
CA ASN A 51 12.07 -11.25 2.54
C ASN A 51 11.52 -11.60 1.15
N VAL A 52 12.25 -12.42 0.39
CA VAL A 52 11.88 -12.80 -0.99
C VAL A 52 10.62 -13.67 -1.03
N GLU A 53 10.42 -14.52 -0.02
CA GLU A 53 9.28 -15.44 0.07
C GLU A 53 8.08 -14.80 0.77
N GLU A 54 8.32 -14.01 1.82
CA GLU A 54 7.24 -13.45 2.66
C GLU A 54 6.84 -12.02 2.29
N GLY A 55 7.67 -11.30 1.51
CA GLY A 55 7.50 -9.88 1.29
C GLY A 55 7.91 -9.08 2.52
N LEU A 56 7.03 -8.21 3.03
CA LEU A 56 7.23 -7.57 4.33
C LEU A 56 7.00 -8.60 5.43
N ALA A 57 8.04 -9.03 6.13
CA ALA A 57 7.94 -10.08 7.15
C ALA A 57 6.85 -9.74 8.17
N GLY A 58 5.88 -10.64 8.37
CA GLY A 58 4.71 -10.45 9.24
C GLY A 58 3.50 -9.72 8.62
N ASP A 59 3.57 -9.30 7.35
CA ASP A 59 2.38 -8.92 6.56
C ASP A 59 1.65 -10.17 6.06
N ASN A 60 0.34 -10.08 5.83
CA ASN A 60 -0.47 -11.18 5.32
C ASN A 60 -0.50 -11.29 3.80
N TRP A 61 0.28 -10.50 3.06
CA TRP A 61 0.32 -10.56 1.60
C TRP A 61 0.53 -11.98 1.07
N ASN A 62 1.51 -12.72 1.59
CA ASN A 62 1.84 -14.07 1.10
C ASN A 62 0.73 -15.12 1.37
N GLN A 63 -0.24 -14.79 2.24
CA GLN A 63 -1.40 -15.64 2.53
C GLN A 63 -2.61 -15.32 1.65
N ARG A 64 -2.58 -14.21 0.89
CA ARG A 64 -3.70 -13.79 0.05
C ARG A 64 -3.64 -14.49 -1.30
N SER A 65 -4.64 -15.34 -1.56
CA SER A 65 -4.83 -15.92 -2.88
C SER A 65 -5.14 -14.85 -3.92
N SER A 66 -4.56 -14.96 -5.11
CA SER A 66 -4.86 -14.08 -6.23
C SER A 66 -5.42 -14.87 -7.40
N SER A 67 -6.53 -14.39 -7.98
CA SER A 67 -7.03 -14.94 -9.24
C SER A 67 -6.15 -14.59 -10.45
N ARG A 68 -5.12 -13.74 -10.25
CA ARG A 68 -4.14 -13.38 -11.28
C ARG A 68 -2.98 -14.36 -11.35
N SER A 69 -2.83 -15.25 -10.37
CA SER A 69 -1.83 -16.30 -10.35
C SER A 69 -2.48 -17.62 -10.76
N GLU A 70 -1.86 -18.37 -11.67
CA GLU A 70 -2.39 -19.65 -12.17
C GLU A 70 -2.46 -20.73 -11.07
N ASP A 71 -1.54 -20.67 -10.11
CA ASP A 71 -1.47 -21.53 -8.93
C ASP A 71 -2.32 -21.03 -7.74
N GLY A 72 -3.01 -19.89 -7.91
CA GLY A 72 -3.79 -19.24 -6.87
C GLY A 72 -2.96 -18.59 -5.77
N GLY A 73 -1.63 -18.52 -5.92
CA GLY A 73 -0.72 -17.88 -4.99
C GLY A 73 -0.86 -16.36 -4.94
N PRO A 74 -0.15 -15.69 -4.03
CA PRO A 74 -0.11 -14.23 -3.98
C PRO A 74 0.46 -13.66 -5.29
N HIS A 75 -0.08 -12.53 -5.74
CA HIS A 75 0.42 -11.78 -6.90
C HIS A 75 0.81 -10.38 -6.43
N PRO A 76 2.07 -9.94 -6.60
CA PRO A 76 2.50 -8.58 -6.27
C PRO A 76 1.94 -7.53 -7.24
#